data_AF-A0A1M4TMM9-F1
#
_entry.id   AF-A0A1M4TMM9-F1
#
_cell.length_a   1.000
_cell.length_b   1.000
_cell.length_c   1.000
_cell.angle_alpha   90.00
_cell.angle_beta   90.00
_cell.angle_gamma   90.00
#
_symmetry.space_group_name_H-M   'P 1'
#
loop_
_entity.id
_entity.type
_entity.pdbx_description
1 polymer ?
#
loop_
_entity_poly.entity_id
_entity_poly.type
_entity_poly.pdbx_seq_one_letter_code
_entity_poly.pdbx_strand_id
1 'polypeptide(L)'
;MKVTLMRENGGATTMRTLDADLQMKAMMHETKAQPVSNLRMSIRYASPDSQLEGVEKLSKIIPAAAFRKTPNGMQMTEYNGVVQIEVNHLANQVEVNLVKQEASELSQTFAAFMGSGAHSVKIWIRFTRPDNSLPTTREEAEIFQAHAYRKAVSLYQPVLSYPIELKNPTLEQFCRQTYDPELYYNPQSTVVYLRQPLEMPAETTYKETVQAESSPFKRLIPGYDSFDTLSALFEVALNKAYQSLSELQPSLHTHSDEDLKPLLVQLARNCFLAGIPEEETTRWAIAHFYTKKKEFLVRQTVQNVYTNAKGFGKKSPLSPEQELGLRTEEFMQRRYEFRYNTITAVTEYRERNTFCFYFRPISSRIRNSIAINARLEGLNLWDRDVIRYLDSDRIPIFNPIEDYLFSLDVRWDGRDRIRELANRVPCNNPHWPDLFYH
;
A
#
# COMPACT_ATOMS: atom_id res chain seq x y z
N MET A 1 23.55 -6.14 21.08
CA MET A 1 23.39 -4.84 20.36
C MET A 1 22.19 -4.11 20.94
N LYS A 2 22.15 -2.78 20.91
CA LYS A 2 21.10 -2.00 21.58
C LYS A 2 20.09 -1.42 20.60
N VAL A 3 18.84 -1.85 20.69
CA VAL A 3 17.72 -1.28 19.91
C VAL A 3 17.08 -0.11 20.66
N THR A 4 16.52 0.85 19.92
CA THR A 4 15.83 1.98 20.54
C THR A 4 14.35 1.66 20.73
N LEU A 5 13.85 1.92 21.93
CA LEU A 5 12.42 1.88 22.27
C LEU A 5 11.94 3.31 22.46
N MET A 6 10.98 3.73 21.64
CA MET A 6 10.36 5.04 21.68
C MET A 6 8.89 4.91 22.07
N ARG A 7 8.42 5.73 23.01
CA ARG A 7 7.00 5.83 23.37
C ARG A 7 6.53 7.26 23.24
N GLU A 8 5.33 7.42 22.72
CA GLU A 8 4.62 8.70 22.60
C GLU A 8 3.54 8.69 23.68
N ASN A 9 3.77 9.45 24.76
CA ASN A 9 2.81 9.57 25.86
C ASN A 9 2.28 11.00 25.92
N GLY A 10 1.10 11.26 25.34
CA GLY A 10 0.38 12.53 25.51
C GLY A 10 1.19 13.79 25.18
N GLY A 11 2.04 13.73 24.14
CA GLY A 11 2.92 14.81 23.69
C GLY A 11 4.38 14.72 24.16
N ALA A 12 4.71 13.79 25.06
CA ALA A 12 6.09 13.56 25.50
C ALA A 12 6.67 12.29 24.88
N THR A 13 7.63 12.45 23.96
CA THR A 13 8.42 11.34 23.44
C THR A 13 9.47 10.91 24.47
N THR A 14 9.38 9.67 24.95
CA THR A 14 10.40 9.04 25.79
C THR A 14 11.18 8.03 24.96
N MET A 15 12.50 8.02 25.14
CA MET A 15 13.39 7.10 24.44
C MET A 15 14.27 6.38 25.45
N ARG A 16 14.44 5.08 25.26
CA ARG A 16 15.43 4.28 25.96
C ARG A 16 16.03 3.26 25.00
N THR A 17 17.18 2.73 25.35
CA THR A 17 17.77 1.60 24.63
C THR A 17 17.55 0.32 25.41
N LEU A 18 17.38 -0.80 24.71
CA LEU A 18 17.29 -2.13 25.29
C LEU A 18 18.15 -3.09 24.47
N ASP A 19 18.74 -4.09 25.12
CA ASP A 19 19.45 -5.13 24.38
C ASP A 19 18.47 -5.93 23.49
N ALA A 20 18.89 -6.25 22.27
CA ALA A 20 18.07 -6.96 21.31
C ALA A 20 17.60 -8.33 21.81
N ASP A 21 18.43 -9.08 22.54
CA ASP A 21 18.04 -10.39 23.11
C ASP A 21 16.90 -10.24 24.12
N LEU A 22 16.98 -9.20 24.96
CA LEU A 22 15.93 -8.88 25.94
C LEU A 22 14.66 -8.40 25.24
N GLN A 23 14.79 -7.62 24.16
CA GLN A 23 13.65 -7.17 23.37
C GLN A 23 12.95 -8.35 22.68
N MET A 24 13.68 -9.30 22.12
CA MET A 24 13.11 -10.50 21.50
C MET A 24 12.36 -11.35 22.52
N LYS A 25 12.96 -11.61 23.69
CA LYS A 25 12.28 -12.30 24.81
C LYS A 25 11.02 -11.56 25.25
N ALA A 26 11.05 -10.23 25.28
CA ALA A 26 9.89 -9.41 25.62
C ALA A 26 8.77 -9.45 24.57
N MET A 27 9.06 -9.82 23.31
CA MET A 27 8.04 -9.98 22.26
C MET A 27 7.42 -11.39 22.25
N MET A 28 8.05 -12.38 22.88
CA MET A 28 7.49 -13.74 23.04
C MET A 28 6.38 -13.80 24.10
N HIS A 29 6.32 -12.81 24.99
CA HIS A 29 5.38 -12.78 26.11
C HIS A 29 4.65 -11.44 26.16
N GLU A 30 3.37 -11.49 26.53
CA GLU A 30 2.59 -10.28 26.74
C GLU A 30 2.46 -9.96 28.23
N THR A 31 2.46 -8.67 28.56
CA THR A 31 2.20 -8.23 29.95
C THR A 31 0.74 -8.45 30.33
N LYS A 32 0.43 -8.44 31.63
CA LYS A 32 -0.95 -8.59 32.13
C LYS A 32 -1.95 -7.59 31.54
N ALA A 33 -1.49 -6.42 31.10
CA ALA A 33 -2.33 -5.40 30.47
C ALA A 33 -2.75 -5.74 29.03
N GLN A 34 -2.16 -6.79 28.44
CA GLN A 34 -2.48 -7.32 27.11
C GLN A 34 -2.64 -6.26 25.99
N PRO A 35 -1.71 -5.29 25.87
CA PRO A 35 -1.92 -4.15 24.99
C PRO A 35 -1.96 -4.51 23.49
N VAL A 36 -1.24 -5.54 23.06
CA VAL A 36 -1.21 -6.01 21.67
C VAL A 36 -2.45 -6.85 21.37
N SER A 37 -2.84 -7.74 22.28
CA SER A 37 -4.08 -8.53 22.13
C SER A 37 -5.31 -7.63 22.11
N ASN A 38 -5.36 -6.60 22.96
CA ASN A 38 -6.42 -5.59 22.96
C ASN A 38 -6.44 -4.83 21.63
N LEU A 39 -5.27 -4.42 21.10
CA LEU A 39 -5.20 -3.79 19.78
C LEU A 39 -5.77 -4.70 18.68
N ARG A 40 -5.37 -5.97 18.65
CA ARG A 40 -5.87 -6.95 17.66
C ARG A 40 -7.37 -7.18 17.77
N MET A 41 -7.92 -7.14 18.99
CA MET A 41 -9.37 -7.14 19.20
C MET A 41 -10.01 -5.90 18.59
N SER A 42 -9.50 -4.71 18.88
CA SER A 42 -10.03 -3.46 18.32
C SER A 42 -10.01 -3.44 16.80
N ILE A 43 -8.93 -3.93 16.17
CA ILE A 43 -8.82 -4.02 14.70
C ILE A 43 -9.95 -4.85 14.09
N ARG A 44 -10.38 -5.94 14.73
CA ARG A 44 -11.48 -6.79 14.22
C ARG A 44 -12.84 -6.08 14.17
N TYR A 45 -13.04 -5.05 14.99
CA TYR A 45 -14.30 -4.32 15.10
C TYR A 45 -14.19 -2.89 14.57
N ALA A 46 -13.02 -2.50 14.05
CA ALA A 46 -12.77 -1.17 13.52
C ALA A 46 -13.39 -1.02 12.13
N SER A 47 -14.11 0.09 11.92
CA SER A 47 -14.47 0.51 10.57
C SER A 47 -13.23 1.06 9.86
N PRO A 48 -13.17 1.02 8.51
CA PRO A 48 -12.03 1.49 7.73
C PRO A 48 -11.56 2.91 8.09
N ASP A 49 -12.48 3.79 8.50
CA ASP A 49 -12.21 5.20 8.82
C ASP A 49 -12.00 5.48 10.32
N SER A 50 -11.99 4.45 11.17
CA SER A 50 -11.87 4.63 12.63
C SER A 50 -10.41 4.73 13.08
N GLN A 51 -10.10 5.74 13.90
CA GLN A 51 -8.81 5.81 14.58
C GLN A 51 -8.73 4.68 15.62
N LEU A 52 -7.77 3.79 15.46
CA LEU A 52 -7.55 2.66 16.37
C LEU A 52 -6.99 3.15 17.71
N GLU A 53 -7.86 3.30 18.69
CA GLU A 53 -7.47 3.61 20.06
C GLU A 53 -6.47 2.57 20.60
N GLY A 54 -5.35 3.05 21.13
CA GLY A 54 -4.33 2.21 21.76
C GLY A 54 -3.12 1.85 20.88
N VAL A 55 -3.14 2.14 19.57
CA VAL A 55 -1.94 2.00 18.71
C VAL A 55 -0.78 2.86 19.22
N GLU A 56 -1.07 4.07 19.69
CA GLU A 56 -0.10 5.01 20.25
C GLU A 56 0.57 4.50 21.53
N LYS A 57 -0.14 3.66 22.30
CA LYS A 57 0.36 3.10 23.57
C LYS A 57 1.46 2.05 23.36
N LEU A 58 1.54 1.46 22.16
CA LEU A 58 2.58 0.49 21.83
C LEU A 58 3.88 1.20 21.48
N SER A 59 4.95 0.87 22.20
CA SER A 59 6.29 1.40 21.93
C SER A 59 6.75 1.08 20.51
N LYS A 60 7.35 2.06 19.84
CA LYS A 60 8.06 1.89 18.58
C LYS A 60 9.44 1.29 18.86
N ILE A 61 9.83 0.27 18.11
CA ILE A 61 11.11 -0.42 18.17
C ILE A 61 11.88 -0.04 16.91
N ILE A 62 13.00 0.66 17.07
CA ILE A 62 13.89 1.05 15.98
C ILE A 62 15.14 0.15 16.05
N PRO A 63 15.31 -0.79 15.10
CA PRO A 63 16.42 -1.73 15.13
C PRO A 63 17.71 -1.16 14.55
N ALA A 64 17.62 -0.25 13.57
CA ALA A 64 18.76 0.19 12.78
C ALA A 64 19.82 0.94 13.60
N ALA A 65 19.42 1.67 14.65
CA ALA A 65 20.35 2.42 15.48
C ALA A 65 19.85 2.64 16.93
N ALA A 66 20.81 2.87 17.82
CA ALA A 66 20.59 3.40 19.14
C ALA A 66 20.50 4.93 19.08
N PHE A 67 19.42 5.51 19.60
CA PHE A 67 19.20 6.95 19.66
C PHE A 67 19.12 7.44 21.11
N ARG A 68 19.54 8.68 21.31
CA ARG A 68 19.35 9.44 22.55
C ARG A 68 18.57 10.71 22.24
N LYS A 69 17.65 11.06 23.13
CA LYS A 69 16.95 12.36 23.10
C LYS A 69 17.90 13.47 23.56
N THR A 70 18.01 14.53 22.78
CA THR A 70 18.76 15.76 23.07
C THR A 70 17.82 16.98 22.93
N PRO A 71 18.22 18.18 23.40
CA PRO A 71 17.42 19.40 23.19
C PRO A 71 17.15 19.70 21.70
N ASN A 72 18.05 19.26 20.81
CA ASN A 72 17.96 19.49 19.37
C ASN A 72 17.26 18.34 18.62
N GLY A 73 16.66 17.37 19.32
CA GLY A 73 15.91 16.24 18.74
C GLY A 73 16.52 14.88 19.06
N MET A 74 16.53 13.98 18.07
CA MET A 74 17.06 12.62 18.22
C MET A 74 18.48 12.55 17.66
N GLN A 75 19.44 12.14 18.49
CA GLN A 75 20.82 11.94 18.07
C GLN A 75 21.15 10.46 18.02
N MET A 76 21.70 10.00 16.89
CA MET A 76 22.24 8.65 16.76
C MET A 76 23.49 8.51 17.62
N THR A 77 23.50 7.54 18.54
CA THR A 77 24.68 7.22 19.35
C THR A 77 25.48 6.06 18.79
N GLU A 78 24.81 5.10 18.16
CA GLU A 78 25.43 3.90 17.60
C GLU A 78 24.54 3.36 16.48
N TYR A 79 25.14 2.98 15.35
CA TYR A 79 24.46 2.29 14.27
C TYR A 79 24.61 0.78 14.46
N ASN A 80 23.53 0.01 14.32
CA ASN A 80 23.51 -1.44 14.59
C ASN A 80 23.69 -2.31 13.33
N GLY A 81 23.64 -1.72 12.13
CA GLY A 81 23.69 -2.50 10.89
C GLY A 81 22.44 -3.36 10.64
N VAL A 82 21.32 -3.08 11.32
CA VAL A 82 20.10 -3.89 11.17
C VAL A 82 19.15 -3.25 10.16
N VAL A 83 18.78 -4.02 9.15
CA VAL A 83 17.79 -3.68 8.14
C VAL A 83 16.50 -4.41 8.45
N GLN A 84 15.37 -3.68 8.45
CA GLN A 84 14.04 -4.27 8.54
C GLN A 84 13.37 -4.24 7.16
N ILE A 85 13.00 -5.42 6.66
CA ILE A 85 12.05 -5.58 5.55
C ILE A 85 10.75 -6.15 6.10
N GLU A 86 9.66 -6.03 5.36
CA GLU A 86 8.36 -6.50 5.82
C GLU A 86 7.43 -6.92 4.69
N VAL A 87 6.61 -7.93 5.00
CA VAL A 87 5.47 -8.34 4.19
C VAL A 87 4.22 -7.94 4.96
N ASN A 88 3.30 -7.24 4.29
CA ASN A 88 2.05 -6.74 4.86
C ASN A 88 0.84 -7.33 4.11
N HIS A 89 -0.37 -6.97 4.54
CA HIS A 89 -1.65 -7.42 3.95
C HIS A 89 -1.85 -8.96 3.96
N LEU A 90 -1.29 -9.63 4.97
CA LEU A 90 -1.50 -11.07 5.15
C LEU A 90 -2.89 -11.32 5.73
N ALA A 91 -3.66 -12.23 5.14
CA ALA A 91 -5.05 -12.48 5.46
C ALA A 91 -5.24 -13.12 6.83
N ASN A 92 -4.33 -14.02 7.23
CA ASN A 92 -4.50 -14.82 8.44
C ASN A 92 -3.16 -15.34 9.02
N GLN A 93 -3.25 -16.02 10.16
CA GLN A 93 -2.09 -16.58 10.86
C GLN A 93 -1.32 -17.63 10.05
N VAL A 94 -1.99 -18.37 9.15
CA VAL A 94 -1.33 -19.38 8.31
C VAL A 94 -0.36 -18.70 7.35
N GLU A 95 -0.77 -17.60 6.70
CA GLU A 95 0.10 -16.84 5.81
C GLU A 95 1.25 -16.16 6.58
N VAL A 96 0.98 -15.63 7.78
CA VAL A 96 2.01 -15.08 8.67
C VAL A 96 3.06 -16.13 9.02
N ASN A 97 2.63 -17.34 9.40
CA ASN A 97 3.54 -18.42 9.77
C ASN A 97 4.31 -18.96 8.56
N LEU A 98 3.69 -19.02 7.38
CA LEU A 98 4.37 -19.37 6.12
C LEU A 98 5.51 -18.38 5.81
N VAL A 99 5.23 -17.08 5.81
CA VAL A 99 6.26 -16.06 5.53
C VAL A 99 7.37 -16.08 6.58
N LYS A 100 7.05 -16.30 7.86
CA LYS A 100 8.07 -16.48 8.92
C LYS A 100 8.94 -17.71 8.65
N GLN A 101 8.34 -18.82 8.25
CA GLN A 101 9.05 -20.06 7.91
C GLN A 101 9.99 -19.84 6.71
N GLU A 102 9.47 -19.31 5.60
CA GLU A 102 10.26 -18.99 4.39
C GLU A 102 11.43 -18.06 4.71
N ALA A 103 11.19 -17.01 5.51
CA ALA A 103 12.25 -16.12 5.97
C ALA A 103 13.29 -16.90 6.80
N SER A 104 12.87 -17.79 7.70
CA SER A 104 13.79 -18.55 8.58
C SER A 104 14.70 -19.52 7.83
N GLU A 105 14.35 -19.92 6.60
CA GLU A 105 15.19 -20.79 5.76
C GLU A 105 16.49 -20.11 5.30
N LEU A 106 16.51 -18.77 5.25
CA LEU A 106 17.73 -18.01 4.98
C LEU A 106 18.60 -17.90 6.24
N SER A 107 19.86 -18.32 6.15
CA SER A 107 20.80 -18.26 7.27
C SER A 107 21.09 -16.82 7.73
N GLN A 108 20.80 -15.83 6.88
CA GLN A 108 20.97 -14.41 7.16
C GLN A 108 19.86 -13.83 8.05
N THR A 109 18.75 -14.55 8.23
CA THR A 109 17.61 -14.08 9.02
C THR A 109 18.00 -13.98 10.48
N PHE A 110 18.06 -12.75 10.98
CA PHE A 110 18.36 -12.48 12.38
C PHE A 110 17.11 -12.63 13.25
N ALA A 111 15.98 -12.11 12.78
CA ALA A 111 14.68 -12.32 13.40
C ALA A 111 13.57 -12.28 12.36
N ALA A 112 12.52 -13.08 12.55
CA ALA A 112 11.28 -12.98 11.76
C ALA A 112 10.09 -13.13 12.72
N PHE A 113 9.21 -12.12 12.73
CA PHE A 113 8.14 -12.05 13.72
C PHE A 113 6.91 -11.33 13.19
N MET A 114 5.75 -11.68 13.74
CA MET A 114 4.47 -11.10 13.41
C MET A 114 4.36 -9.65 13.90
N GLY A 115 3.87 -8.75 13.07
CA GLY A 115 3.58 -7.36 13.43
C GLY A 115 2.45 -7.22 14.47
N SER A 116 2.35 -6.05 15.10
CA SER A 116 1.37 -5.80 16.17
C SER A 116 -0.09 -6.06 15.74
N GLY A 117 -0.42 -5.78 14.48
CA GLY A 117 -1.75 -6.01 13.91
C GLY A 117 -2.03 -7.43 13.42
N ALA A 118 -1.11 -8.39 13.56
CA ALA A 118 -1.26 -9.78 13.10
C ALA A 118 -1.42 -10.01 11.59
N HIS A 119 -1.34 -8.98 10.75
CA HIS A 119 -1.46 -9.06 9.29
C HIS A 119 -0.14 -8.72 8.55
N SER A 120 0.99 -8.88 9.23
CA SER A 120 2.31 -8.62 8.66
C SER A 120 3.40 -9.42 9.34
N VAL A 121 4.51 -9.62 8.63
CA VAL A 121 5.75 -10.18 9.15
C VAL A 121 6.86 -9.14 8.99
N LYS A 122 7.62 -8.90 10.06
CA LYS A 122 8.82 -8.08 10.05
C LYS A 122 10.02 -9.01 10.08
N ILE A 123 10.96 -8.78 9.17
CA ILE A 123 12.17 -9.59 9.02
C ILE A 123 13.37 -8.67 9.22
N TRP A 124 14.24 -9.03 10.16
CA TRP A 124 15.46 -8.30 10.48
C TRP A 124 16.67 -9.04 9.93
N ILE A 125 17.56 -8.29 9.27
CA ILE A 125 18.80 -8.77 8.68
C ILE A 125 19.95 -7.90 9.16
N ARG A 126 21.10 -8.53 9.47
CA ARG A 126 22.31 -7.82 9.90
C ARG A 126 23.28 -7.63 8.74
N PHE A 127 23.80 -6.43 8.62
CA PHE A 127 24.80 -6.04 7.65
C PHE A 127 26.03 -5.45 8.35
N THR A 128 27.21 -5.73 7.82
CA THR A 128 28.46 -5.11 8.26
C THR A 128 29.35 -4.79 7.05
N ARG A 129 30.37 -3.97 7.26
CA ARG A 129 31.48 -3.86 6.31
C ARG A 129 32.29 -5.18 6.29
N PRO A 130 33.08 -5.45 5.24
CA PRO A 130 33.88 -6.69 5.15
C PRO A 130 34.87 -6.90 6.30
N ASP A 131 35.30 -5.83 6.96
CA ASP A 131 36.15 -5.83 8.16
C ASP A 131 35.37 -5.98 9.47
N ASN A 132 34.07 -6.29 9.39
CA ASN A 132 33.11 -6.33 10.49
C ASN A 132 32.86 -4.99 11.19
N SER A 133 33.35 -3.87 10.64
CA SER A 133 33.04 -2.54 11.16
C SER A 133 31.66 -2.05 10.70
N LEU A 134 31.15 -1.02 11.35
CA LEU A 134 29.91 -0.33 11.02
C LEU A 134 30.18 1.18 10.81
N PRO A 135 29.37 1.85 9.97
CA PRO A 135 29.35 3.31 9.90
C PRO A 135 29.28 3.98 11.28
N THR A 136 30.11 5.00 11.49
CA THR A 136 30.17 5.75 12.76
C THR A 136 29.44 7.09 12.66
N THR A 137 29.40 7.69 11.46
CA THR A 137 28.67 8.92 11.19
C THR A 137 27.25 8.61 10.72
N ARG A 138 26.32 9.54 10.98
CA ARG A 138 24.92 9.41 10.56
C ARG A 138 24.79 9.35 9.04
N GLU A 139 25.55 10.17 8.32
CA GLU A 139 25.53 10.23 6.86
C GLU A 139 26.01 8.92 6.22
N GLU A 140 27.15 8.38 6.69
CA GLU A 140 27.62 7.07 6.20
C GLU A 140 26.62 5.95 6.52
N ALA A 141 25.96 6.01 7.68
CA ALA A 141 24.96 5.05 8.09
C ALA A 141 23.68 5.12 7.22
N GLU A 142 23.21 6.32 6.87
CA GLU A 142 22.04 6.52 5.99
C GLU A 142 22.31 5.96 4.59
N ILE A 143 23.48 6.27 4.01
CA ILE A 143 23.91 5.71 2.71
C ILE A 143 24.02 4.19 2.79
N PHE A 144 24.68 3.67 3.83
CA PHE A 144 24.85 2.23 4.02
C PHE A 144 23.51 1.52 4.19
N GLN A 145 22.60 2.06 5.00
CA GLN A 145 21.26 1.53 5.24
C GLN A 145 20.45 1.44 3.95
N ALA A 146 20.51 2.46 3.09
CA ALA A 146 19.77 2.48 1.83
C ALA A 146 20.23 1.37 0.87
N HIS A 147 21.55 1.16 0.73
CA HIS A 147 22.10 0.07 -0.08
C HIS A 147 21.85 -1.31 0.54
N ALA A 148 21.98 -1.42 1.86
CA ALA A 148 21.72 -2.66 2.61
C ALA A 148 20.24 -3.08 2.48
N TYR A 149 19.31 -2.12 2.53
CA TYR A 149 17.88 -2.36 2.32
C TYR A 149 17.59 -2.96 0.94
N ARG A 150 18.14 -2.38 -0.13
CA ARG A 150 17.97 -2.92 -1.50
C ARG A 150 18.53 -4.33 -1.64
N LYS A 151 19.69 -4.58 -1.03
CA LYS A 151 20.32 -5.91 -1.01
C LYS A 151 19.50 -6.92 -0.21
N ALA A 152 18.90 -6.51 0.91
CA ALA A 152 17.98 -7.34 1.68
C ALA A 152 16.73 -7.71 0.87
N VAL A 153 16.10 -6.73 0.20
CA VAL A 153 14.95 -7.00 -0.68
C VAL A 153 15.33 -7.99 -1.79
N SER A 154 16.45 -7.75 -2.49
CA SER A 154 16.93 -8.67 -3.54
C SER A 154 17.23 -10.08 -3.05
N LEU A 155 17.66 -10.24 -1.80
CA LEU A 155 17.99 -11.54 -1.23
C LEU A 155 16.74 -12.33 -0.82
N TYR A 156 15.72 -11.64 -0.28
CA TYR A 156 14.54 -12.29 0.29
C TYR A 156 13.38 -12.40 -0.71
N GLN A 157 13.21 -11.44 -1.62
CA GLN A 157 12.07 -11.42 -2.54
C GLN A 157 11.89 -12.72 -3.34
N PRO A 158 12.96 -13.40 -3.83
CA PRO A 158 12.82 -14.66 -4.56
C PRO A 158 12.39 -15.86 -3.71
N VAL A 159 12.56 -15.79 -2.38
CA VAL A 159 12.24 -16.89 -1.46
C VAL A 159 10.84 -16.73 -0.87
N LEU A 160 10.37 -15.50 -0.69
CA LEU A 160 9.07 -15.21 -0.09
C LEU A 160 7.93 -15.39 -1.10
N SER A 161 6.86 -16.05 -0.68
CA SER A 161 5.63 -16.22 -1.49
C SER A 161 4.87 -14.91 -1.72
N TYR A 162 5.12 -13.90 -0.88
CA TYR A 162 4.44 -12.59 -0.92
C TYR A 162 5.43 -11.46 -1.23
N PRO A 163 4.97 -10.38 -1.89
CA PRO A 163 5.81 -9.22 -2.17
C PRO A 163 6.23 -8.52 -0.87
N ILE A 164 7.49 -8.07 -0.82
CA ILE A 164 7.99 -7.22 0.24
C ILE A 164 7.43 -5.81 0.04
N GLU A 165 6.86 -5.21 1.08
CA GLU A 165 6.45 -3.81 1.05
C GLU A 165 7.68 -2.90 1.11
N LEU A 166 7.90 -2.15 0.04
CA LEU A 166 9.01 -1.22 -0.06
C LEU A 166 8.73 0.02 0.81
N LYS A 167 9.62 0.27 1.76
CA LYS A 167 9.61 1.45 2.64
C LYS A 167 10.90 2.23 2.48
N ASN A 168 10.80 3.54 2.68
CA ASN A 168 11.97 4.40 2.71
C ASN A 168 12.89 3.95 3.88
N PRO A 169 14.13 3.51 3.61
CA PRO A 169 14.98 2.87 4.62
C PRO A 169 15.69 3.89 5.51
N THR A 170 14.93 4.64 6.29
CA THR A 170 15.48 5.60 7.26
C THR A 170 16.04 4.86 8.48
N LEU A 171 16.99 5.49 9.18
CA LEU A 171 17.54 4.93 10.43
C LEU A 171 16.50 4.87 11.55
N GLU A 172 15.46 5.70 11.46
CA GLU A 172 14.31 5.76 12.36
C GLU A 172 13.19 4.80 11.99
N GLN A 173 13.33 4.00 10.91
CA GLN A 173 12.34 2.99 10.53
C GLN A 173 12.07 2.08 11.73
N PHE A 174 10.79 1.94 12.08
CA PHE A 174 10.37 1.21 13.27
C PHE A 174 9.29 0.18 12.96
N CYS A 175 9.16 -0.78 13.86
CA CYS A 175 7.92 -1.55 14.04
C CYS A 175 7.34 -1.24 15.42
N ARG A 176 6.04 -1.47 15.62
CA ARG A 176 5.45 -1.35 16.97
C ARG A 176 5.71 -2.63 17.76
N GLN A 177 5.79 -2.46 19.08
CA GLN A 177 5.83 -3.57 20.03
C GLN A 177 4.73 -4.57 19.67
N THR A 178 5.13 -5.83 19.58
CA THR A 178 4.27 -6.92 19.19
C THR A 178 4.31 -8.03 20.24
N TYR A 179 3.44 -9.00 20.03
CA TYR A 179 3.35 -10.24 20.78
C TYR A 179 3.31 -11.40 19.77
N ASP A 180 4.38 -12.18 19.71
CA ASP A 180 4.52 -13.35 18.85
C ASP A 180 5.25 -14.47 19.62
N PRO A 181 4.49 -15.42 20.21
CA PRO A 181 5.07 -16.57 20.91
C PRO A 181 5.95 -17.45 20.04
N GLU A 182 5.70 -17.46 18.73
CA GLU A 182 6.38 -18.29 17.75
C GLU A 182 7.31 -17.44 16.88
N LEU A 183 7.89 -16.37 17.45
CA LEU A 183 8.86 -15.57 16.71
C LEU A 183 10.13 -16.38 16.47
N TYR A 184 10.68 -16.24 15.26
CA TYR A 184 11.99 -16.79 14.93
C TYR A 184 13.08 -15.79 15.33
N TYR A 185 14.10 -16.28 16.03
CA TYR A 185 15.25 -15.47 16.45
C TYR A 185 16.55 -16.28 16.40
N ASN A 186 17.53 -15.79 15.65
CA ASN A 186 18.85 -16.39 15.53
C ASN A 186 19.96 -15.36 15.81
N PRO A 187 20.48 -15.27 17.05
CA PRO A 187 21.55 -14.34 17.38
C PRO A 187 22.87 -14.63 16.63
N GLN A 188 23.03 -15.86 16.12
CA GLN A 188 24.19 -16.32 15.35
C GLN A 188 23.94 -16.31 13.83
N SER A 189 22.94 -15.58 13.35
CA SER A 189 22.64 -15.48 11.92
C SER A 189 23.85 -15.00 11.11
N THR A 190 23.96 -15.44 9.86
CA THR A 190 25.02 -14.98 8.97
C THR A 190 24.85 -13.49 8.68
N VAL A 191 25.88 -12.68 8.91
CA VAL A 191 25.85 -11.25 8.54
C VAL A 191 26.06 -11.09 7.04
N VAL A 192 25.40 -10.09 6.44
CA VAL A 192 25.58 -9.77 5.02
C VAL A 192 26.63 -8.68 4.87
N TYR A 193 27.67 -8.94 4.08
CA TYR A 193 28.71 -7.95 3.83
C TYR A 193 28.30 -6.94 2.76
N LEU A 194 28.56 -5.67 3.06
CA LEU A 194 28.39 -4.54 2.15
C LEU A 194 29.58 -3.58 2.32
N ARG A 195 30.32 -3.30 1.25
CA ARG A 195 31.37 -2.27 1.29
C ARG A 195 30.71 -0.90 1.43
N GLN A 196 31.31 0.01 2.23
CA GLN A 196 30.78 1.37 2.42
C GLN A 196 30.54 2.05 1.06
N PRO A 197 29.29 2.36 0.69
CA PRO A 197 29.00 3.14 -0.49
C PRO A 197 29.30 4.63 -0.21
N LEU A 198 29.67 5.36 -1.27
CA LEU A 198 30.01 6.78 -1.19
C LEU A 198 28.78 7.69 -1.41
N GLU A 199 27.76 7.18 -2.10
CA GLU A 199 26.59 7.95 -2.50
C GLU A 199 25.32 7.11 -2.37
N MET A 200 24.17 7.79 -2.32
CA MET A 200 22.86 7.16 -2.31
C MET A 200 22.66 6.28 -3.55
N PRO A 201 21.95 5.15 -3.43
CA PRO A 201 21.79 4.23 -4.54
C PRO A 201 20.96 4.87 -5.66
N ALA A 202 21.46 4.80 -6.89
CA ALA A 202 20.79 5.32 -8.08
C ALA A 202 19.37 4.74 -8.23
N GLU A 203 18.45 5.45 -8.84
CA GLU A 203 17.08 4.97 -9.01
C GLU A 203 17.01 3.78 -9.97
N THR A 204 16.22 2.78 -9.61
CA THR A 204 15.96 1.62 -10.46
C THR A 204 15.26 2.07 -11.74
N THR A 205 15.79 1.68 -12.89
CA THR A 205 15.23 2.07 -14.20
C THR A 205 14.09 1.11 -14.56
N TYR A 206 13.06 1.62 -15.25
CA TYR A 206 11.87 0.89 -15.74
C TYR A 206 12.11 -0.56 -16.24
N LYS A 207 13.26 -0.86 -16.88
CA LYS A 207 13.57 -2.19 -17.41
C LYS A 207 13.73 -3.27 -16.33
N GLU A 208 14.14 -2.91 -15.12
CA GLU A 208 14.43 -3.85 -14.04
C GLU A 208 13.16 -4.37 -13.35
N THR A 209 12.08 -3.58 -13.35
CA THR A 209 10.81 -3.93 -12.67
C THR A 209 9.85 -4.72 -13.53
N VAL A 210 9.82 -4.49 -14.86
CA VAL A 210 8.93 -5.20 -15.80
C VAL A 210 9.28 -6.69 -15.92
N GLN A 211 10.54 -7.08 -15.68
CA GLN A 211 10.97 -8.48 -15.74
C GLN A 211 10.45 -9.34 -14.57
N ALA A 212 9.98 -8.74 -13.47
CA ALA A 212 9.50 -9.45 -12.28
C ALA A 212 8.01 -9.86 -12.33
N GLU A 213 7.19 -9.25 -13.19
CA GLU A 213 5.75 -9.55 -13.28
C GLU A 213 5.44 -10.47 -14.48
N SER A 214 5.58 -11.78 -14.27
CA SER A 214 5.64 -12.80 -15.33
C SER A 214 4.33 -13.16 -16.05
N SER A 215 3.20 -12.47 -15.86
CA SER A 215 2.05 -12.71 -16.76
C SER A 215 1.07 -11.54 -16.91
N PRO A 216 0.80 -11.09 -18.15
CA PRO A 216 -0.29 -10.14 -18.46
C PRO A 216 -1.69 -10.70 -18.21
N PHE A 217 -1.87 -12.03 -18.29
CA PHE A 217 -3.18 -12.67 -18.14
C PHE A 217 -3.67 -12.79 -16.69
N LYS A 218 -2.76 -12.78 -15.70
CA LYS A 218 -3.13 -12.59 -14.29
C LYS A 218 -3.41 -11.13 -13.95
N ARG A 219 -3.44 -10.17 -14.89
CA ARG A 219 -3.70 -8.73 -14.63
C ARG A 219 -5.13 -8.29 -14.96
N LEU A 220 -5.93 -9.19 -15.53
CA LEU A 220 -7.33 -8.90 -15.86
C LEU A 220 -8.31 -9.21 -14.72
N ILE A 221 -7.82 -9.52 -13.50
CA ILE A 221 -8.41 -9.30 -12.15
C ILE A 221 -7.91 -10.39 -11.17
N PRO A 222 -6.89 -10.08 -10.36
CA PRO A 222 -6.82 -10.47 -8.96
C PRO A 222 -6.29 -9.30 -8.11
N GLY A 223 -7.13 -8.76 -7.21
CA GLY A 223 -6.73 -7.72 -6.25
C GLY A 223 -7.62 -6.47 -6.17
N TYR A 224 -8.65 -6.33 -7.01
CA TYR A 224 -9.79 -5.48 -6.67
C TYR A 224 -10.72 -6.25 -5.73
N ASP A 225 -11.35 -5.59 -4.76
CA ASP A 225 -12.38 -6.23 -3.93
C ASP A 225 -13.38 -6.88 -4.89
N SER A 226 -13.38 -8.22 -4.92
CA SER A 226 -14.07 -9.01 -5.95
C SER A 226 -15.53 -8.60 -6.12
N PHE A 227 -16.10 -8.07 -5.05
CA PHE A 227 -17.46 -7.57 -4.97
C PHE A 227 -17.71 -6.29 -5.77
N ASP A 228 -16.83 -5.27 -5.69
CA ASP A 228 -17.07 -3.97 -6.32
C ASP A 228 -16.94 -4.03 -7.85
N THR A 229 -15.97 -4.80 -8.35
CA THR A 229 -15.78 -4.99 -9.79
C THR A 229 -16.93 -5.78 -10.40
N LEU A 230 -17.33 -6.87 -9.74
CA LEU A 230 -18.45 -7.68 -10.21
C LEU A 230 -19.79 -6.93 -10.09
N SER A 231 -19.97 -6.09 -9.06
CA SER A 231 -21.11 -5.18 -8.91
C SER A 231 -21.18 -4.17 -10.06
N ALA A 232 -20.07 -3.51 -10.39
CA ALA A 232 -20.02 -2.59 -11.54
C ALA A 232 -20.34 -3.28 -12.88
N LEU A 233 -19.79 -4.48 -13.10
CA LEU A 233 -20.10 -5.28 -14.30
C LEU A 233 -21.58 -5.68 -14.36
N PHE A 234 -22.19 -6.00 -13.22
CA PHE A 234 -23.62 -6.29 -13.10
C PHE A 234 -24.48 -5.08 -13.48
N GLU A 235 -24.17 -3.89 -12.95
CA GLU A 235 -24.89 -2.65 -13.25
C GLU A 235 -24.80 -2.27 -14.74
N VAL A 236 -23.62 -2.46 -15.37
CA VAL A 236 -23.46 -2.26 -16.81
C VAL A 236 -24.26 -3.28 -17.61
N ALA A 237 -24.23 -4.56 -17.21
CA ALA A 237 -25.00 -5.63 -17.85
C ALA A 237 -26.53 -5.39 -17.77
N LEU A 238 -26.98 -4.80 -16.66
CA LEU A 238 -28.37 -4.42 -16.42
C LEU A 238 -28.80 -3.22 -17.27
N ASN A 239 -28.00 -2.15 -17.30
CA ASN A 239 -28.26 -1.00 -18.18
C ASN A 239 -28.34 -1.42 -19.65
N LYS A 240 -27.45 -2.32 -20.08
CA LYS A 240 -27.48 -2.89 -21.44
C LYS A 240 -28.73 -3.72 -21.69
N ALA A 241 -29.23 -4.45 -20.69
CA ALA A 241 -30.48 -5.20 -20.79
C ALA A 241 -31.69 -4.26 -20.96
N TYR A 242 -31.73 -3.14 -20.23
CA TYR A 242 -32.75 -2.10 -20.40
C TYR A 242 -32.72 -1.45 -21.79
N GLN A 243 -31.54 -1.07 -22.27
CA GLN A 243 -31.37 -0.49 -23.61
C GLN A 243 -31.84 -1.47 -24.70
N SER A 244 -31.39 -2.73 -24.62
CA SER A 244 -31.76 -3.77 -25.59
C SER A 244 -33.27 -4.02 -25.65
N LEU A 245 -33.95 -3.96 -24.50
CA LEU A 245 -35.41 -4.12 -24.46
C LEU A 245 -36.16 -2.89 -24.97
N SER A 246 -35.67 -1.69 -24.64
CA SER A 246 -36.24 -0.43 -25.13
C SER A 246 -36.15 -0.32 -26.66
N GLU A 247 -35.10 -0.86 -27.27
CA GLU A 247 -34.91 -0.89 -28.74
C GLU A 247 -35.81 -1.93 -29.43
N LEU A 248 -35.99 -3.10 -28.80
CA LEU A 248 -36.75 -4.21 -29.38
C LEU A 248 -38.27 -4.07 -29.20
N GLN A 249 -38.74 -3.38 -28.16
CA GLN A 249 -40.16 -3.22 -27.85
C GLN A 249 -40.47 -1.81 -27.33
N PRO A 250 -40.81 -0.84 -28.21
CA PRO A 250 -41.06 0.56 -27.84
C PRO A 250 -42.32 0.78 -26.97
N SER A 251 -43.22 -0.20 -26.92
CA SER A 251 -44.50 -0.16 -26.18
C SER A 251 -44.43 -0.73 -24.76
N LEU A 252 -43.24 -1.11 -24.30
CA LEU A 252 -43.04 -1.76 -23.00
C LEU A 252 -42.85 -0.70 -21.89
N HIS A 253 -43.80 -0.62 -20.96
CA HIS A 253 -43.65 0.20 -19.76
C HIS A 253 -42.86 -0.62 -18.72
N THR A 254 -41.60 -0.25 -18.46
CA THR A 254 -40.59 -0.91 -17.62
C THR A 254 -41.00 -1.17 -16.14
N HIS A 255 -42.26 -0.94 -15.78
CA HIS A 255 -42.81 -1.06 -14.43
C HIS A 255 -43.81 -2.22 -14.26
N SER A 256 -44.12 -3.00 -15.30
CA SER A 256 -45.03 -4.15 -15.19
C SER A 256 -44.34 -5.43 -14.71
N ASP A 257 -45.13 -6.38 -14.21
CA ASP A 257 -44.69 -7.70 -13.76
C ASP A 257 -44.50 -8.70 -14.91
N GLU A 258 -45.07 -8.42 -16.09
CA GLU A 258 -44.99 -9.26 -17.29
C GLU A 258 -43.64 -9.09 -18.01
N ASP A 259 -43.02 -7.91 -17.87
CA ASP A 259 -41.76 -7.54 -18.53
C ASP A 259 -40.49 -7.98 -17.76
N LEU A 260 -40.68 -8.51 -16.54
CA LEU A 260 -39.56 -8.93 -15.68
C LEU A 260 -38.81 -10.13 -16.27
N LYS A 261 -39.52 -11.10 -16.85
CA LYS A 261 -38.90 -12.32 -17.37
C LYS A 261 -38.03 -12.05 -18.61
N PRO A 262 -38.48 -11.28 -19.63
CA PRO A 262 -37.62 -10.84 -20.73
C PRO A 262 -36.36 -10.08 -20.27
N LEU A 263 -36.50 -9.19 -19.29
CA LEU A 263 -35.38 -8.44 -18.70
C LEU A 263 -34.38 -9.37 -18.00
N LEU A 264 -34.85 -10.29 -17.17
CA LEU A 264 -34.01 -11.26 -16.48
C LEU A 264 -33.25 -12.17 -17.45
N VAL A 265 -33.86 -12.56 -18.57
CA VAL A 265 -33.19 -13.37 -19.60
C VAL A 265 -32.05 -12.58 -20.24
N GLN A 266 -32.25 -11.31 -20.61
CA GLN A 266 -31.20 -10.49 -21.21
C GLN A 266 -30.11 -10.12 -20.21
N LEU A 267 -30.48 -9.78 -18.97
CA LEU A 267 -29.55 -9.56 -17.87
C LEU A 267 -28.66 -10.78 -17.65
N ALA A 268 -29.26 -11.96 -17.44
CA ALA A 268 -28.52 -13.20 -17.20
C ALA A 268 -27.58 -13.53 -18.37
N ARG A 269 -28.01 -13.28 -19.62
CA ARG A 269 -27.17 -13.49 -20.80
C ARG A 269 -25.99 -12.52 -20.85
N ASN A 270 -26.20 -11.25 -20.52
CA ASN A 270 -25.14 -10.25 -20.44
C ASN A 270 -24.14 -10.58 -19.32
N CYS A 271 -24.62 -10.97 -18.14
CA CYS A 271 -23.78 -11.41 -17.01
C CYS A 271 -22.96 -12.67 -17.34
N PHE A 272 -23.57 -13.65 -18.02
CA PHE A 272 -22.89 -14.88 -18.47
C PHE A 272 -21.76 -14.57 -19.46
N LEU A 273 -22.03 -13.68 -20.42
CA LEU A 273 -21.03 -13.25 -21.40
C LEU A 273 -19.90 -12.43 -20.77
N ALA A 274 -20.23 -11.66 -19.73
CA ALA A 274 -19.29 -10.88 -18.91
C ALA A 274 -18.45 -11.74 -17.95
N GLY A 275 -18.79 -13.03 -17.77
CA GLY A 275 -18.06 -13.93 -16.88
C GLY A 275 -18.42 -13.81 -15.40
N ILE A 276 -19.56 -13.19 -15.07
CA ILE A 276 -20.05 -13.14 -13.68
C ILE A 276 -20.58 -14.53 -13.29
N PRO A 277 -20.23 -15.10 -12.13
CA PRO A 277 -20.76 -16.39 -11.71
C PRO A 277 -22.29 -16.40 -11.55
N GLU A 278 -22.90 -17.58 -11.71
CA GLU A 278 -24.35 -17.80 -11.62
C GLU A 278 -24.92 -17.33 -10.27
N GLU A 279 -24.24 -17.68 -9.16
CA GLU A 279 -24.71 -17.37 -7.81
C GLU A 279 -24.62 -15.85 -7.51
N GLU A 280 -23.58 -15.17 -8.02
CA GLU A 280 -23.41 -13.71 -7.89
C GLU A 280 -24.49 -12.96 -8.69
N THR A 281 -24.72 -13.38 -9.94
CA THR A 281 -25.78 -12.84 -10.80
C THR A 281 -27.16 -12.98 -10.15
N THR A 282 -27.42 -14.16 -9.57
CA THR A 282 -28.68 -14.47 -8.90
C THR A 282 -28.87 -13.61 -7.66
N ARG A 283 -27.83 -13.48 -6.82
CA ARG A 283 -27.89 -12.71 -5.58
C ARG A 283 -28.17 -11.23 -5.85
N TRP A 284 -27.48 -10.62 -6.81
CA TRP A 284 -27.71 -9.22 -7.16
C TRP A 284 -29.03 -8.99 -7.89
N ALA A 285 -29.47 -9.91 -8.75
CA ALA A 285 -30.80 -9.80 -9.35
C ALA A 285 -31.92 -9.89 -8.28
N ILE A 286 -31.78 -10.76 -7.28
CA ILE A 286 -32.74 -10.82 -6.15
C ILE A 286 -32.73 -9.51 -5.35
N ALA A 287 -31.54 -8.96 -5.05
CA ALA A 287 -31.40 -7.71 -4.33
C ALA A 287 -31.99 -6.52 -5.11
N HIS A 288 -31.69 -6.44 -6.42
CA HIS A 288 -32.14 -5.35 -7.28
C HIS A 288 -33.64 -5.42 -7.60
N PHE A 289 -34.24 -6.62 -7.65
CA PHE A 289 -35.67 -6.82 -7.88
C PHE A 289 -36.44 -7.20 -6.61
N TYR A 290 -35.89 -6.89 -5.42
CA TYR A 290 -36.42 -7.30 -4.11
C TYR A 290 -37.89 -6.91 -3.90
N THR A 291 -38.33 -5.78 -4.45
CA THR A 291 -39.71 -5.28 -4.38
C THR A 291 -40.74 -6.20 -5.05
N LYS A 292 -40.32 -7.06 -5.99
CA LYS A 292 -41.21 -7.93 -6.79
C LYS A 292 -41.46 -9.33 -6.17
N LYS A 293 -40.82 -9.68 -5.04
CA LYS A 293 -40.99 -10.96 -4.29
C LYS A 293 -40.99 -12.25 -5.16
N LYS A 294 -40.19 -12.28 -6.24
CA LYS A 294 -40.14 -13.36 -7.24
C LYS A 294 -38.77 -14.05 -7.28
N GLU A 295 -38.21 -14.37 -6.11
CA GLU A 295 -36.90 -15.01 -6.00
C GLU A 295 -36.80 -16.31 -6.82
N PHE A 296 -37.83 -17.15 -6.77
CA PHE A 296 -37.88 -18.40 -7.52
C PHE A 296 -37.76 -18.17 -9.05
N LEU A 297 -38.45 -17.16 -9.58
CA LEU A 297 -38.38 -16.81 -11.01
C LEU A 297 -36.99 -16.32 -11.41
N VAL A 298 -36.34 -15.53 -10.56
CA VAL A 298 -34.97 -15.04 -10.78
C VAL A 298 -34.00 -16.22 -10.85
N ARG A 299 -34.00 -17.08 -9.81
CA ARG A 299 -33.13 -18.27 -9.74
C ARG A 299 -33.31 -19.18 -10.95
N GLN A 300 -34.56 -19.51 -11.28
CA GLN A 300 -34.86 -20.40 -12.40
C GLN A 300 -34.46 -19.80 -13.76
N THR A 301 -34.66 -18.50 -13.94
CA THR A 301 -34.32 -17.83 -15.21
C THR A 301 -32.81 -17.75 -15.41
N VAL A 302 -32.06 -17.37 -14.36
CA VAL A 302 -30.59 -17.31 -14.42
C VAL A 302 -30.01 -18.69 -14.67
N GLN A 303 -30.43 -19.71 -13.92
CA GLN A 303 -29.99 -21.10 -14.09
C GLN A 303 -30.24 -21.62 -15.52
N ASN A 304 -31.43 -21.37 -16.08
CA ASN A 304 -31.76 -21.79 -17.44
C ASN A 304 -30.87 -21.14 -18.51
N VAL A 305 -30.46 -19.88 -18.30
CA VAL A 305 -29.55 -19.20 -19.23
C VAL A 305 -28.13 -19.74 -19.10
N TYR A 306 -27.63 -19.91 -17.88
CA TYR A 306 -26.27 -20.39 -17.61
C TYR A 306 -26.06 -21.84 -18.04
N THR A 307 -27.09 -22.69 -17.95
CA THR A 307 -27.03 -24.09 -18.39
C THR A 307 -27.02 -24.23 -19.91
N ASN A 308 -27.70 -23.34 -20.64
CA ASN A 308 -27.89 -23.45 -22.09
C ASN A 308 -26.94 -22.58 -22.93
N ALA A 309 -26.35 -21.52 -22.34
CA ALA A 309 -25.47 -20.60 -23.06
C ALA A 309 -24.05 -21.17 -23.24
N LYS A 310 -23.42 -20.83 -24.38
CA LYS A 310 -22.01 -21.16 -24.68
C LYS A 310 -21.20 -19.88 -24.78
N GLY A 311 -19.96 -19.91 -24.28
CA GLY A 311 -19.05 -18.75 -24.35
C GLY A 311 -19.07 -17.85 -23.12
N PHE A 312 -19.07 -18.46 -21.93
CA PHE A 312 -18.90 -17.77 -20.65
C PHE A 312 -17.65 -16.87 -20.68
N GLY A 313 -17.79 -15.61 -20.27
CA GLY A 313 -16.67 -14.66 -20.23
C GLY A 313 -16.09 -14.23 -21.59
N LYS A 314 -16.75 -14.53 -22.72
CA LYS A 314 -16.21 -14.21 -24.06
C LYS A 314 -16.53 -12.80 -24.58
N LYS A 315 -17.42 -12.03 -23.93
CA LYS A 315 -17.73 -10.64 -24.33
C LYS A 315 -17.81 -9.75 -23.10
N SER A 316 -16.90 -8.78 -23.01
CA SER A 316 -16.99 -7.71 -22.01
C SER A 316 -18.30 -6.94 -22.18
N PRO A 317 -19.03 -6.62 -21.08
CA PRO A 317 -20.23 -5.79 -21.15
C PRO A 317 -19.87 -4.30 -21.36
N LEU A 318 -18.62 -3.93 -21.11
CA LEU A 318 -18.08 -2.59 -21.24
C LEU A 318 -17.88 -2.20 -22.72
N SER A 319 -18.06 -0.92 -23.04
CA SER A 319 -17.61 -0.39 -24.33
C SER A 319 -16.07 -0.41 -24.41
N PRO A 320 -15.47 -0.42 -25.61
CA PRO A 320 -14.01 -0.31 -25.76
C PRO A 320 -13.42 0.92 -25.05
N GLU A 321 -14.15 2.05 -25.04
CA GLU A 321 -13.74 3.26 -24.35
C GLU A 321 -13.80 3.11 -22.81
N GLN A 322 -14.84 2.45 -22.29
CA GLN A 322 -14.97 2.16 -20.86
C GLN A 322 -13.90 1.18 -20.39
N GLU A 323 -13.62 0.15 -21.18
CA GLU A 323 -12.55 -0.80 -20.90
C GLU A 323 -11.17 -0.11 -20.92
N LEU A 324 -10.92 0.74 -21.92
CA LEU A 324 -9.70 1.53 -21.97
C LEU A 324 -9.58 2.46 -20.76
N GLY A 325 -10.67 3.11 -20.34
CA GLY A 325 -10.71 3.99 -19.17
C GLY A 325 -10.34 3.24 -17.89
N LEU A 326 -10.99 2.12 -17.60
CA LEU A 326 -10.72 1.30 -16.42
C LEU A 326 -9.30 0.74 -16.43
N ARG A 327 -8.81 0.26 -17.58
CA ARG A 327 -7.43 -0.24 -17.70
C ARG A 327 -6.39 0.87 -17.58
N THR A 328 -6.72 2.08 -18.00
CA THR A 328 -5.87 3.26 -17.81
C THR A 328 -5.79 3.63 -16.33
N GLU A 329 -6.94 3.66 -15.65
CA GLU A 329 -7.01 3.93 -14.22
C GLU A 329 -6.23 2.88 -13.41
N GLU A 330 -6.42 1.60 -13.71
CA GLU A 330 -5.65 0.49 -13.13
C GLU A 330 -4.15 0.68 -13.35
N PHE A 331 -3.71 0.95 -14.58
CA PHE A 331 -2.30 1.13 -14.90
C PHE A 331 -1.69 2.32 -14.14
N MET A 332 -2.40 3.45 -14.12
CA MET A 332 -1.95 4.67 -13.44
C MET A 332 -1.84 4.44 -11.93
N GLN A 333 -2.85 3.84 -11.30
CA GLN A 333 -2.88 3.61 -9.85
C GLN A 333 -1.94 2.50 -9.40
N ARG A 334 -1.74 1.45 -10.20
CA ARG A 334 -0.83 0.34 -9.87
C ARG A 334 0.62 0.79 -9.93
N ARG A 335 1.00 1.56 -10.95
CA ARG A 335 2.41 1.94 -11.19
C ARG A 335 2.83 3.23 -10.54
N TYR A 336 1.90 4.14 -10.30
CA TYR A 336 2.22 5.48 -9.86
C TYR A 336 1.36 5.90 -8.69
N GLU A 337 1.91 6.82 -7.93
CA GLU A 337 1.16 7.61 -6.97
C GLU A 337 1.34 9.07 -7.36
N PHE A 338 0.22 9.76 -7.52
CA PHE A 338 0.18 11.14 -7.98
C PHE A 338 -0.42 12.03 -6.90
N ARG A 339 0.04 13.28 -6.88
CA ARG A 339 -0.55 14.33 -6.06
C ARG A 339 -0.37 15.69 -6.73
N TYR A 340 -1.37 16.56 -6.65
CA TYR A 340 -1.27 17.90 -7.18
C TYR A 340 -0.80 18.86 -6.09
N ASN A 341 0.44 19.35 -6.19
CA ASN A 341 1.00 20.26 -5.19
C ASN A 341 0.40 21.66 -5.35
N THR A 342 -0.35 22.13 -4.35
CA THR A 342 -1.05 23.43 -4.41
C THR A 342 -0.10 24.63 -4.37
N ILE A 343 1.09 24.48 -3.81
CA ILE A 343 2.07 25.57 -3.67
C ILE A 343 2.87 25.72 -4.95
N THR A 344 3.29 24.61 -5.58
CA THR A 344 4.02 24.67 -6.86
C THR A 344 3.10 24.70 -8.07
N ALA A 345 1.80 24.42 -7.90
CA ALA A 345 0.81 24.26 -8.96
C ALA A 345 1.22 23.20 -10.01
N VAL A 346 1.90 22.14 -9.57
CA VAL A 346 2.43 21.08 -10.42
C VAL A 346 2.02 19.72 -9.88
N THR A 347 1.60 18.83 -10.78
CA THR A 347 1.41 17.42 -10.45
C THR A 347 2.76 16.77 -10.17
N GLU A 348 2.89 16.20 -8.99
CA GLU A 348 4.03 15.39 -8.57
C GLU A 348 3.67 13.90 -8.66
N TYR A 349 4.69 13.07 -8.89
CA TYR A 349 4.53 11.62 -8.93
C TYR A 349 5.65 10.92 -8.17
N ARG A 350 5.37 9.69 -7.75
CA ARG A 350 6.37 8.67 -7.45
C ARG A 350 5.94 7.35 -8.07
N GLU A 351 6.91 6.49 -8.35
CA GLU A 351 6.61 5.14 -8.83
C GLU A 351 6.30 4.22 -7.64
N ARG A 352 5.27 3.41 -7.77
CA ARG A 352 4.94 2.36 -6.80
C ARG A 352 5.81 1.13 -7.05
N ASN A 353 6.06 0.38 -5.98
CA ASN A 353 6.86 -0.86 -6.03
C ASN A 353 8.28 -0.64 -6.59
N THR A 354 8.81 0.57 -6.45
CA THR A 354 10.21 0.89 -6.74
C THR A 354 10.88 1.52 -5.53
N PHE A 355 12.20 1.69 -5.58
CA PHE A 355 12.95 2.39 -4.52
C PHE A 355 12.84 3.94 -4.64
N CYS A 356 11.91 4.46 -5.44
CA CYS A 356 11.64 5.88 -5.61
C CYS A 356 10.60 6.37 -4.60
N PHE A 357 11.02 6.58 -3.35
CA PHE A 357 10.12 7.03 -2.27
C PHE A 357 9.73 8.52 -2.35
N TYR A 358 10.59 9.28 -3.02
CA TYR A 358 10.54 10.70 -3.42
C TYR A 358 9.41 11.10 -4.37
N PHE A 359 8.44 11.92 -3.98
CA PHE A 359 7.60 12.65 -4.96
C PHE A 359 8.43 13.67 -5.75
N ARG A 360 8.17 13.76 -7.05
CA ARG A 360 8.88 14.64 -7.98
C ARG A 360 7.93 15.29 -8.96
N PRO A 361 8.23 16.51 -9.42
CA PRO A 361 7.40 17.16 -10.43
C PRO A 361 7.37 16.33 -11.72
N ILE A 362 6.17 16.19 -12.30
CA ILE A 362 6.01 15.59 -13.62
C ILE A 362 6.56 16.54 -14.67
N SER A 363 7.61 16.09 -15.37
CA SER A 363 8.13 16.76 -16.56
C SER A 363 7.59 16.13 -17.84
N SER A 364 7.76 16.82 -18.98
CA SER A 364 7.41 16.27 -20.31
C SER A 364 8.09 14.93 -20.59
N ARG A 365 9.33 14.74 -20.13
CA ARG A 365 10.05 13.46 -20.24
C ARG A 365 9.32 12.33 -19.54
N ILE A 366 8.78 12.60 -18.34
CA ILE A 366 8.03 11.61 -17.57
C ILE A 366 6.69 11.31 -18.23
N ARG A 367 5.96 12.33 -18.70
CA ARG A 367 4.70 12.14 -19.44
C ARG A 367 4.89 11.20 -20.64
N ASN A 368 5.94 11.43 -21.43
CA ASN A 368 6.29 10.58 -22.57
C ASN A 368 6.67 9.16 -22.12
N SER A 369 7.37 9.02 -20.99
CA SER A 369 7.74 7.71 -20.45
C SER A 369 6.49 6.93 -20.00
N ILE A 370 5.53 7.58 -19.34
CA ILE A 370 4.24 6.98 -18.95
C ILE A 370 3.49 6.49 -20.19
N ALA A 371 3.40 7.30 -21.25
CA ALA A 371 2.72 6.93 -22.49
C ALA A 371 3.39 5.71 -23.17
N ILE A 372 4.73 5.69 -23.24
CA ILE A 372 5.48 4.54 -23.79
C ILE A 372 5.24 3.28 -22.94
N ASN A 373 5.31 3.39 -21.62
CA ASN A 373 5.12 2.27 -20.70
C ASN A 373 3.70 1.69 -20.81
N ALA A 374 2.68 2.54 -20.92
CA ALA A 374 1.30 2.12 -21.13
C ALA A 374 1.15 1.33 -22.44
N ARG A 375 1.78 1.80 -23.52
CA ARG A 375 1.79 1.10 -24.82
C ARG A 375 2.48 -0.25 -24.77
N LEU A 376 3.60 -0.35 -24.04
CA LEU A 376 4.30 -1.62 -23.82
C LEU A 376 3.44 -2.65 -23.05
N GLU A 377 2.47 -2.18 -22.25
CA GLU A 377 1.47 -3.02 -21.58
C GLU A 377 0.17 -3.22 -22.37
N GLY A 378 0.15 -2.81 -23.64
CA GLY A 378 -0.99 -3.01 -24.53
C GLY A 378 -2.14 -2.03 -24.31
N LEU A 379 -1.87 -0.86 -23.71
CA LEU A 379 -2.81 0.26 -23.64
C LEU A 379 -2.49 1.25 -24.75
N ASN A 380 -3.45 1.50 -25.63
CA ASN A 380 -3.28 2.46 -26.72
C ASN A 380 -3.48 3.91 -26.23
N LEU A 381 -2.66 4.35 -25.27
CA LEU A 381 -2.69 5.71 -24.76
C LEU A 381 -1.85 6.65 -25.62
N TRP A 382 -2.40 7.83 -25.88
CA TRP A 382 -1.67 8.93 -26.50
C TRP A 382 -1.19 9.91 -25.43
N ASP A 383 -0.16 10.68 -25.72
CA ASP A 383 0.40 11.67 -24.78
C ASP A 383 -0.67 12.62 -24.24
N ARG A 384 -1.66 12.97 -25.09
CA ARG A 384 -2.79 13.82 -24.70
C ARG A 384 -3.71 13.17 -23.67
N ASP A 385 -3.87 11.85 -23.70
CA ASP A 385 -4.71 11.13 -22.73
C ASP A 385 -4.01 11.05 -21.37
N VAL A 386 -2.69 10.87 -21.38
CA VAL A 386 -1.86 10.96 -20.17
C VAL A 386 -1.94 12.37 -19.57
N ILE A 387 -1.80 13.42 -20.38
CA ILE A 387 -1.94 14.81 -19.91
C ILE A 387 -3.32 15.06 -19.31
N ARG A 388 -4.40 14.68 -20.00
CA ARG A 388 -5.77 14.83 -19.49
C ARG A 388 -5.97 14.13 -18.14
N TYR A 389 -5.42 12.93 -17.98
CA TYR A 389 -5.50 12.21 -16.71
C TYR A 389 -4.75 12.97 -15.59
N LEU A 390 -3.52 13.40 -15.85
CA LEU A 390 -2.65 14.07 -14.87
C LEU A 390 -3.09 15.48 -14.49
N ASP A 391 -3.87 16.13 -15.34
CA ASP A 391 -4.44 17.48 -15.13
C ASP A 391 -5.93 17.41 -14.71
N SER A 392 -6.46 16.22 -14.41
CA SER A 392 -7.85 16.03 -13.95
C SER A 392 -7.99 16.01 -12.43
N ASP A 393 -9.23 16.10 -11.96
CA ASP A 393 -9.65 15.93 -10.56
C ASP A 393 -9.45 14.51 -10.01
N ARG A 394 -9.03 13.55 -10.85
CA ARG A 394 -8.58 12.22 -10.41
C ARG A 394 -7.29 12.29 -9.59
N ILE A 395 -6.52 13.35 -9.73
CA ILE A 395 -5.28 13.53 -8.96
C ILE A 395 -5.62 14.25 -7.64
N PRO A 396 -5.35 13.62 -6.48
CA PRO A 396 -5.67 14.23 -5.20
C PRO A 396 -4.83 15.49 -4.97
N ILE A 397 -5.47 16.51 -4.43
CA ILE A 397 -4.82 17.76 -4.05
C ILE A 397 -3.93 17.53 -2.83
N PHE A 398 -2.73 18.09 -2.86
CA PHE A 398 -1.75 18.03 -1.79
C PHE A 398 -1.26 19.43 -1.45
N ASN A 399 -1.50 19.87 -0.22
CA ASN A 399 -0.95 21.10 0.30
C ASN A 399 0.25 20.79 1.22
N PRO A 400 1.50 21.00 0.77
CA PRO A 400 2.68 20.69 1.58
C PRO A 400 2.77 21.47 2.88
N ILE A 401 2.18 22.67 2.95
CA ILE A 401 2.19 23.48 4.18
C ILE A 401 1.21 22.88 5.19
N GLU A 402 -0.01 22.56 4.76
CA GLU A 402 -0.99 21.89 5.62
C GLU A 402 -0.49 20.52 6.06
N ASP A 403 0.02 19.70 5.15
CA ASP A 403 0.59 18.39 5.47
C ASP A 403 1.72 18.51 6.49
N TYR A 404 2.64 19.47 6.31
CA TYR A 404 3.66 19.77 7.30
C TYR A 404 3.04 20.14 8.65
N LEU A 405 2.14 21.11 8.69
CA LEU A 405 1.53 21.60 9.93
C LEU A 405 0.72 20.51 10.65
N PHE A 406 -0.02 19.67 9.92
CA PHE A 406 -0.77 18.55 10.48
C PHE A 406 0.12 17.38 10.90
N SER A 407 1.31 17.24 10.29
CA SER A 407 2.31 16.26 10.74
C SER A 407 2.97 16.64 12.07
N LEU A 408 2.84 17.90 12.50
CA LEU A 408 3.34 18.36 13.79
C LEU A 408 2.41 17.89 14.90
N ASP A 409 2.98 17.49 16.04
CA ASP A 409 2.21 17.23 17.25
C ASP A 409 1.43 18.52 17.63
N VAL A 410 0.16 18.36 18.01
CA VAL A 410 -0.74 19.46 18.39
C VAL A 410 -0.21 20.23 19.62
N ARG A 411 0.70 19.63 20.40
CA ARG A 411 1.31 20.27 21.58
C ARG A 411 2.68 20.86 21.25
N TRP A 412 2.85 22.13 21.59
CA TRP A 412 4.12 22.85 21.47
C TRP A 412 5.22 22.16 22.29
N ASP A 413 6.28 21.75 21.61
CA ASP A 413 7.44 21.05 22.19
C ASP A 413 8.64 21.98 22.46
N GLY A 414 8.43 23.30 22.37
CA GLY A 414 9.49 24.30 22.55
C GLY A 414 10.26 24.66 21.27
N ARG A 415 10.00 24.00 20.14
CA ARG A 415 10.72 24.25 18.88
C ARG A 415 9.92 25.11 17.90
N ASP A 416 10.52 26.24 17.55
CA ASP A 416 9.95 27.24 16.66
C ASP A 416 9.98 26.88 15.17
N ARG A 417 9.04 26.03 14.81
CA ARG A 417 8.85 25.52 13.44
C ARG A 417 8.26 26.55 12.48
N ILE A 418 7.54 27.55 12.98
CA ILE A 418 6.99 28.63 12.14
C ILE A 418 8.13 29.46 11.57
N ARG A 419 9.12 29.83 12.39
CA ARG A 419 10.29 30.57 11.93
C ARG A 419 11.16 29.74 10.99
N GLU A 420 11.35 28.45 11.30
CA GLU A 420 12.06 27.53 10.41
C GLU A 420 11.40 27.41 9.04
N LEU A 421 10.07 27.36 8.99
CA LEU A 421 9.30 27.33 7.75
C LEU A 421 9.39 28.67 7.00
N ALA A 422 9.23 29.79 7.69
CA ALA A 422 9.32 31.13 7.09
C ALA A 422 10.69 31.38 6.44
N ASN A 423 11.76 30.90 7.06
CA ASN A 423 13.14 30.98 6.53
C ASN A 423 13.37 30.13 5.27
N ARG A 424 12.45 29.22 4.90
CA ARG A 424 12.54 28.50 3.62
C ARG A 424 12.12 29.35 2.43
N VAL A 425 11.44 30.47 2.67
CA VAL A 425 11.05 31.42 1.63
C VAL A 425 12.23 32.39 1.42
N PRO A 426 12.83 32.44 0.21
CA PRO A 426 13.86 33.42 -0.08
C PRO A 426 13.29 34.83 0.04
N CYS A 427 13.68 35.55 1.09
CA CYS A 427 13.21 36.89 1.37
C CYS A 427 14.37 37.76 1.86
N ASN A 428 14.50 38.97 1.29
CA ASN A 428 15.58 39.90 1.64
C ASN A 428 15.27 40.74 2.89
N ASN A 429 14.08 40.60 3.49
CA ASN A 429 13.72 41.32 4.70
C ASN A 429 14.18 40.54 5.94
N PRO A 430 15.08 41.11 6.78
CA PRO A 430 15.57 40.44 7.99
C PRO A 430 14.48 40.08 9.01
N HIS A 431 13.38 40.84 9.01
CA HIS A 431 12.24 40.63 9.91
C HIS A 431 11.16 39.70 9.33
N TRP A 432 11.34 39.20 8.11
CA TRP A 432 10.39 38.32 7.44
C TRP A 432 9.89 37.16 8.32
N PRO A 433 10.75 36.44 9.06
CA PRO A 433 10.29 35.33 9.88
C PRO A 433 9.42 35.76 11.06
N ASP A 434 9.62 36.98 11.57
CA ASP A 434 8.86 37.52 12.71
C ASP A 434 7.47 38.00 12.30
N LEU A 435 7.25 38.28 11.01
CA LEU A 435 5.95 38.69 10.47
C LEU A 435 4.93 37.53 10.37
N PHE A 436 5.35 36.28 10.57
CA PHE A 436 4.43 35.12 10.56
C PHE A 436 3.64 34.94 11.86
N TYR A 437 3.97 35.70 12.92
CA TYR A 437 3.30 35.65 14.22
C TYR A 437 2.29 36.79 14.42
N HIS A 438 2.18 37.68 13.45
CA HIS A 438 1.29 38.84 13.42
C HIS A 438 0.27 38.66 12.30
#